data_AF-A0A2D9Z9A5-F1
#
_entry.id   AF-A0A2D9Z9A5-F1
#
_cell.length_a   1.000
_cell.length_b   1.000
_cell.length_c   1.000
_cell.angle_alpha   90.00
_cell.angle_beta   90.00
_cell.angle_gamma   90.00
#
_symmetry.space_group_name_H-M   'P 1'
#
loop_
_entity.id
_entity.type
_entity.pdbx_description
1 polymer ?
#
loop_
_entity_poly.entity_id
_entity_poly.type
_entity_poly.pdbx_seq_one_letter_code
_entity_poly.pdbx_strand_id
1 'polypeptide(L)'
;MEPTDYIKLLSRWGHILPAVILVGGSIFMQTTLIPALKDSDDANDVKGKIKRTWAKVIMICAGIIIISGFYNAYIAFKGDPKPTPIYHAAFTAKLILVGIVFYVSSLLSGRSEVAIKFQEQEAKWGKINMMAAILVVLFAGLMNVAPRVARDIPNSDNSSRSTLMAPETTTVDINSTDEG
;
A
#
# COMPACT_ATOMS: atom_id res chain seq x y z
N MET A 1 2.49 -2.48 25.80
CA MET A 1 2.36 -2.61 24.34
C MET A 1 2.42 -4.09 24.03
N GLU A 2 1.41 -4.62 23.37
CA GLU A 2 1.38 -6.05 23.01
C GLU A 2 2.47 -6.35 21.97
N PRO A 3 3.10 -7.54 21.98
CA PRO A 3 4.10 -7.93 20.97
C PRO A 3 3.59 -7.77 19.52
N THR A 4 2.28 -7.90 19.32
CA THR A 4 1.62 -7.74 18.02
C THR A 4 1.66 -6.30 17.48
N ASP A 5 1.77 -5.29 18.34
CA ASP A 5 1.83 -3.89 17.93
C ASP A 5 3.19 -3.54 17.32
N TYR A 6 4.27 -4.08 17.88
CA TYR A 6 5.62 -3.93 17.33
C TYR A 6 5.75 -4.58 15.94
N ILE A 7 5.16 -5.76 15.75
CA ILE A 7 5.18 -6.46 14.45
C ILE A 7 4.41 -5.67 13.40
N LYS A 8 3.24 -5.09 13.75
CA LYS A 8 2.48 -4.22 12.84
C LYS A 8 3.28 -2.97 12.45
N LEU A 9 3.94 -2.34 13.43
CA LEU A 9 4.78 -1.17 13.17
C LEU A 9 5.94 -1.51 12.23
N LEU A 10 6.64 -2.61 12.51
CA LEU A 10 7.78 -3.05 11.73
C LEU A 10 7.38 -3.45 10.30
N SER A 11 6.24 -4.12 10.13
CA SER A 11 5.67 -4.40 8.81
C SER A 11 5.38 -3.12 8.02
N ARG A 12 4.87 -2.08 8.69
CA ARG A 12 4.60 -0.79 8.08
C ARG A 12 5.88 -0.09 7.61
N TRP A 13 6.92 -0.11 8.45
CA TRP A 13 8.24 0.42 8.07
C TRP A 13 8.87 -0.38 6.94
N GLY A 14 8.81 -1.70 7.02
CA GLY A 14 9.26 -2.61 5.97
C GLY A 14 8.54 -2.39 4.64
N HIS A 15 7.31 -1.90 4.64
CA HIS A 15 6.61 -1.57 3.39
C HIS A 15 6.95 -0.17 2.86
N ILE A 16 6.96 0.85 3.75
CA ILE A 16 7.10 2.26 3.35
C ILE A 16 8.55 2.60 2.97
N LEU A 17 9.54 2.14 3.75
CA LEU A 17 10.94 2.50 3.51
C LEU A 17 11.45 2.05 2.13
N PRO A 18 11.26 0.78 1.72
CA PRO A 18 11.74 0.36 0.41
C PRO A 18 10.95 1.01 -0.73
N ALA A 19 9.66 1.31 -0.52
CA ALA A 19 8.88 2.05 -1.52
C ALA A 19 9.44 3.46 -1.73
N VAL A 20 9.78 4.18 -0.66
CA VAL A 20 10.41 5.50 -0.75
C VAL A 20 11.79 5.42 -1.43
N ILE A 21 12.61 4.43 -1.10
CA ILE A 21 13.92 4.23 -1.73
C ILE A 21 13.78 3.98 -3.24
N LEU A 22 12.85 3.11 -3.64
CA LEU A 22 12.64 2.77 -5.06
C LEU A 22 12.12 3.96 -5.86
N VAL A 23 11.12 4.66 -5.33
CA VAL A 23 10.51 5.83 -6.00
C VAL A 23 11.53 6.97 -6.07
N GLY A 24 12.17 7.30 -4.94
CA GLY A 24 13.17 8.37 -4.85
C GLY A 24 14.38 8.10 -5.75
N GLY A 25 14.89 6.87 -5.74
CA GLY A 25 16.00 6.48 -6.61
C GLY A 25 15.63 6.52 -8.09
N SER A 26 14.40 6.13 -8.45
CA SER A 26 13.92 6.23 -9.84
C SER A 26 13.83 7.69 -10.30
N ILE A 27 13.40 8.61 -9.42
CA ILE A 27 13.36 10.04 -9.73
C ILE A 27 14.80 10.55 -9.92
N PHE A 28 15.68 10.31 -8.95
CA PHE A 28 17.09 10.73 -9.00
C PHE A 28 17.79 10.26 -10.28
N MET A 29 17.57 9.00 -10.68
CA MET A 29 18.15 8.47 -11.91
C MET A 29 17.72 9.25 -13.16
N GLN A 30 16.44 9.62 -13.25
CA GLN A 30 15.88 10.30 -14.42
C GLN A 30 16.14 11.81 -14.44
N THR A 31 16.11 12.45 -13.28
CA THR A 31 16.22 13.92 -13.18
C THR A 31 17.65 14.40 -13.07
N THR A 32 18.53 13.60 -12.49
CA THR A 32 19.87 14.06 -12.10
C THR A 32 20.94 13.22 -12.78
N LEU A 33 20.89 11.89 -12.60
CA LEU A 33 21.97 11.02 -13.08
C LEU A 33 22.06 10.93 -14.62
N ILE A 34 20.94 10.63 -15.29
CA ILE A 34 20.93 10.51 -16.76
C ILE A 34 21.30 11.83 -17.45
N PRO A 35 20.75 13.00 -17.02
CA PRO A 35 21.15 14.29 -17.58
C PRO A 35 22.61 14.65 -17.31
N ALA A 36 23.13 14.39 -16.09
CA ALA A 36 24.53 14.69 -15.75
C ALA A 36 25.54 13.86 -16.55
N LEU A 37 25.14 12.66 -17.00
CA LEU A 37 25.94 11.75 -17.82
C LEU A 37 25.59 11.84 -19.31
N LYS A 38 25.03 12.95 -19.79
CA LYS A 38 24.67 13.09 -21.21
C LYS A 38 25.88 13.47 -22.07
N ASP A 39 26.79 14.27 -21.52
CA ASP A 39 27.91 14.90 -22.24
C ASP A 39 29.28 14.28 -21.89
N SER A 40 29.29 13.14 -21.19
CA SER A 40 30.51 12.44 -20.79
C SER A 40 30.81 11.25 -21.71
N ASP A 41 32.05 11.12 -22.19
CA ASP A 41 32.47 10.00 -23.06
C ASP A 41 32.31 8.62 -22.37
N ASP A 42 32.47 8.56 -21.05
CA ASP A 42 32.31 7.34 -20.25
C ASP A 42 30.85 7.05 -19.81
N ALA A 43 29.88 7.81 -20.33
CA ALA A 43 28.48 7.77 -19.87
C ALA A 43 27.90 6.35 -19.81
N ASN A 44 28.17 5.53 -20.82
CA ASN A 44 27.56 4.20 -20.96
C ASN A 44 28.13 3.19 -19.95
N ASP A 45 29.45 3.22 -19.69
CA ASP A 45 30.08 2.32 -18.72
C ASP A 45 29.64 2.66 -17.28
N VAL A 46 29.61 3.96 -16.96
CA VAL A 46 29.13 4.44 -15.65
C VAL A 46 27.66 4.09 -15.43
N LYS A 47 26.79 4.34 -16.44
CA LYS A 47 25.37 3.94 -16.38
C LYS A 47 25.21 2.44 -16.17
N GLY A 48 26.00 1.61 -16.87
CA GLY A 48 25.98 0.16 -16.74
C GLY A 48 26.33 -0.32 -15.33
N LYS A 49 27.41 0.21 -14.75
CA LYS A 49 27.84 -0.09 -13.37
C LYS A 49 26.78 0.32 -12.34
N ILE A 50 26.21 1.51 -12.49
CA ILE A 50 25.17 2.01 -11.58
C ILE A 50 23.92 1.15 -11.68
N LYS A 51 23.44 0.84 -12.89
CA LYS A 51 22.27 -0.04 -13.08
C LYS A 51 22.47 -1.41 -12.43
N ARG A 52 23.66 -1.99 -12.53
CA ARG A 52 23.96 -3.29 -11.91
C ARG A 52 23.87 -3.24 -10.38
N THR A 53 24.39 -2.18 -9.77
CA THR A 53 24.27 -1.98 -8.31
C THR A 53 22.82 -1.71 -7.92
N TRP A 54 22.14 -0.86 -8.69
CA TRP A 54 20.75 -0.49 -8.47
C TRP A 54 19.78 -1.65 -8.61
N ALA A 55 20.02 -2.56 -9.56
CA ALA A 55 19.22 -3.77 -9.73
C ALA A 55 19.18 -4.63 -8.45
N LYS A 56 20.31 -4.76 -7.74
CA LYS A 56 20.34 -5.47 -6.45
C LYS A 56 19.49 -4.77 -5.39
N VAL A 57 19.57 -3.44 -5.32
CA VAL A 57 18.75 -2.63 -4.41
C VAL A 57 17.27 -2.81 -4.74
N ILE A 58 16.90 -2.77 -6.02
CA ILE A 58 15.53 -3.03 -6.48
C ILE A 58 15.06 -4.41 -6.03
N MET A 59 15.85 -5.46 -6.25
CA MET A 59 15.47 -6.82 -5.89
C MET A 59 15.27 -7.00 -4.38
N ILE A 60 16.16 -6.43 -3.55
CA ILE A 60 16.03 -6.49 -2.09
C ILE A 60 14.77 -5.73 -1.66
N CYS A 61 14.57 -4.50 -2.15
CA CYS A 61 13.41 -3.68 -1.81
C CYS A 61 12.10 -4.34 -2.27
N ALA A 62 12.10 -4.92 -3.46
CA ALA A 62 10.96 -5.68 -4.01
C ALA A 62 10.60 -6.85 -3.12
N GLY A 63 11.59 -7.65 -2.70
CA GLY A 63 11.37 -8.76 -1.78
C GLY A 63 10.73 -8.32 -0.47
N ILE A 64 11.23 -7.25 0.15
CA ILE A 64 10.68 -6.71 1.40
C ILE A 64 9.26 -6.18 1.19
N ILE A 65 8.99 -5.45 0.10
CA ILE A 65 7.65 -4.94 -0.22
C ILE A 65 6.64 -6.06 -0.44
N ILE A 66 7.04 -7.13 -1.14
CA ILE A 66 6.20 -8.30 -1.38
C ILE A 66 5.88 -8.98 -0.05
N ILE A 67 6.89 -9.34 0.75
CA ILE A 67 6.69 -10.04 2.03
C ILE A 67 5.81 -9.20 2.98
N SER A 68 6.13 -7.91 3.13
CA SER A 68 5.35 -7.00 3.98
C SER A 68 3.93 -6.78 3.44
N GLY A 69 3.77 -6.66 2.13
CA GLY A 69 2.49 -6.47 1.46
C GLY A 69 1.56 -7.68 1.64
N PHE A 70 2.08 -8.89 1.45
CA PHE A 70 1.34 -10.13 1.68
C PHE A 70 0.94 -10.31 3.15
N TYR A 71 1.85 -10.04 4.09
CA TYR A 71 1.54 -10.10 5.52
C TYR A 71 0.41 -9.14 5.90
N ASN A 72 0.48 -7.90 5.40
CA ASN A 72 -0.51 -6.88 5.71
C ASN A 72 -1.87 -7.18 5.05
N ALA A 73 -1.86 -7.74 3.84
CA ALA A 73 -3.07 -8.24 3.19
C ALA A 73 -3.69 -9.37 4.01
N TYR A 74 -2.91 -10.39 4.39
CA TYR A 74 -3.38 -11.52 5.18
C TYR A 74 -4.05 -11.10 6.50
N ILE A 75 -3.47 -10.14 7.24
CA ILE A 75 -4.09 -9.59 8.45
C ILE A 75 -5.42 -8.89 8.12
N ALA A 76 -5.47 -8.10 7.05
CA ALA A 76 -6.69 -7.40 6.65
C ALA A 76 -7.82 -8.37 6.27
N PHE A 77 -7.51 -9.42 5.51
CA PHE A 77 -8.49 -10.46 5.14
C PHE A 77 -8.96 -11.32 6.32
N LYS A 78 -8.08 -11.58 7.30
CA LYS A 78 -8.44 -12.35 8.49
C LYS A 78 -9.31 -11.55 9.48
N GLY A 79 -9.13 -10.24 9.52
CA GLY A 79 -9.83 -9.34 10.45
C GLY A 79 -11.21 -8.88 9.99
N ASP A 80 -11.55 -9.05 8.71
CA ASP A 80 -12.78 -8.50 8.11
C ASP A 80 -13.51 -9.59 7.31
N PRO A 81 -14.64 -10.15 7.82
CA PRO A 81 -15.38 -11.21 7.13
C PRO A 81 -16.14 -10.74 5.88
N LYS A 82 -16.33 -9.42 5.69
CA LYS A 82 -17.03 -8.82 4.53
C LYS A 82 -16.33 -7.56 4.03
N PRO A 83 -15.12 -7.68 3.47
CA PRO A 83 -14.41 -6.56 2.85
C PRO A 83 -15.23 -5.99 1.68
N THR A 84 -15.35 -4.67 1.62
CA THR A 84 -16.07 -3.98 0.53
C THR A 84 -15.40 -4.29 -0.82
N PRO A 85 -16.16 -4.62 -1.90
CA PRO A 85 -15.60 -4.96 -3.21
C PRO A 85 -14.62 -3.92 -3.77
N ILE A 86 -14.85 -2.64 -3.45
CA ILE A 86 -13.99 -1.51 -3.82
C ILE A 86 -12.59 -1.60 -3.18
N TYR A 87 -12.50 -2.08 -1.94
CA TYR A 87 -11.22 -2.25 -1.26
C TYR A 87 -10.35 -3.33 -1.93
N HIS A 88 -10.97 -4.44 -2.35
CA HIS A 88 -10.27 -5.48 -3.12
C HIS A 88 -9.86 -5.02 -4.51
N ALA A 89 -10.75 -4.32 -5.23
CA ALA A 89 -10.43 -3.79 -6.54
C ALA A 89 -9.21 -2.85 -6.46
N ALA A 90 -9.19 -1.93 -5.49
CA ALA A 90 -8.08 -1.00 -5.29
C ALA A 90 -6.78 -1.70 -4.86
N PHE A 91 -6.86 -2.71 -3.97
CA PHE A 91 -5.70 -3.51 -3.57
C PHE A 91 -5.10 -4.30 -4.74
N THR A 92 -5.94 -4.99 -5.52
CA THR A 92 -5.50 -5.78 -6.67
C THR A 92 -4.96 -4.90 -7.78
N ALA A 93 -5.61 -3.77 -8.06
CA ALA A 93 -5.09 -2.78 -9.02
C ALA A 93 -3.71 -2.28 -8.61
N LYS A 94 -3.50 -1.99 -7.32
CA LYS A 94 -2.18 -1.61 -6.80
C LYS A 94 -1.15 -2.72 -6.98
N LEU A 95 -1.51 -3.98 -6.69
CA LEU A 95 -0.60 -5.12 -6.90
C LEU A 95 -0.19 -5.27 -8.36
N ILE A 96 -1.13 -5.14 -9.30
CA ILE A 96 -0.85 -5.19 -10.73
C ILE A 96 0.11 -4.06 -11.11
N LEU A 97 -0.14 -2.83 -10.65
CA LEU A 97 0.70 -1.68 -10.97
C LEU A 97 2.13 -1.85 -10.42
N VAL A 98 2.26 -2.36 -9.20
CA VAL A 98 3.57 -2.72 -8.61
C VAL A 98 4.27 -3.82 -9.42
N GLY A 99 3.53 -4.83 -9.88
CA GLY A 99 4.03 -5.87 -10.77
C GLY A 99 4.58 -5.29 -12.07
N ILE A 100 3.87 -4.34 -12.70
CA ILE A 100 4.32 -3.65 -13.91
C ILE A 100 5.61 -2.87 -13.65
N VAL A 101 5.69 -2.12 -12.54
CA VAL A 101 6.92 -1.37 -12.17
C VAL A 101 8.10 -2.32 -12.00
N PHE A 102 7.93 -3.44 -11.30
CA PHE A 102 9.03 -4.40 -11.13
C PHE A 102 9.39 -5.12 -12.42
N TYR A 103 8.41 -5.44 -13.26
CA TYR A 103 8.64 -6.06 -14.56
C TYR A 103 9.46 -5.14 -15.48
N VAL A 104 9.06 -3.87 -15.63
CA VAL A 104 9.79 -2.89 -16.42
C VAL A 104 11.20 -2.66 -15.84
N SER A 105 11.31 -2.56 -14.51
CA SER A 105 12.62 -2.42 -13.85
C SER A 105 13.53 -3.63 -14.09
N SER A 106 12.97 -4.84 -14.13
CA SER A 106 13.69 -6.08 -14.42
C SER A 106 14.16 -6.12 -15.88
N LEU A 107 13.31 -5.71 -16.84
CA LEU A 107 13.70 -5.57 -18.25
C LEU A 107 14.82 -4.55 -18.45
N LEU A 108 14.77 -3.40 -17.77
CA LEU A 108 15.81 -2.38 -17.87
C LEU A 108 17.14 -2.80 -17.24
N SER A 109 17.13 -3.79 -16.34
CA SER A 109 18.32 -4.29 -15.64
C SER A 109 18.79 -5.66 -16.15
N GLY A 110 18.02 -6.30 -17.04
CA GLY A 110 18.23 -7.65 -17.54
C GLY A 110 19.30 -7.74 -18.63
N ARG A 111 19.74 -8.96 -18.94
CA ARG A 111 20.71 -9.25 -20.02
C ARG A 111 20.13 -10.12 -21.14
N SER A 112 18.82 -10.32 -21.16
CA SER A 112 18.18 -11.09 -22.24
C SER A 112 18.13 -10.28 -23.53
N GLU A 113 18.04 -10.95 -24.69
CA GLU A 113 17.89 -10.28 -26.00
C GLU A 113 16.71 -9.30 -26.04
N VAL A 114 15.62 -9.64 -25.36
CA VAL A 114 14.45 -8.76 -25.21
C VAL A 114 14.81 -7.53 -24.35
N ALA A 115 15.55 -7.71 -23.26
CA ALA A 115 16.00 -6.60 -22.41
C ALA A 115 16.89 -5.62 -23.17
N ILE A 116 17.77 -6.10 -24.05
CA ILE A 116 18.69 -5.24 -24.83
C ILE A 116 17.90 -4.33 -25.78
N LYS A 117 16.91 -4.86 -26.52
CA LYS A 117 16.04 -4.04 -27.39
C LYS A 117 15.22 -3.01 -26.61
N PHE A 118 14.83 -3.33 -25.38
CA PHE A 118 14.10 -2.40 -24.51
C PHE A 118 15.05 -1.36 -23.86
N GLN A 119 16.32 -1.70 -23.66
CA GLN A 119 17.35 -0.79 -23.16
C GLN A 119 17.75 0.28 -24.19
N GLU A 120 17.60 0.04 -25.49
CA GLU A 120 17.77 1.09 -26.52
C GLU A 120 16.85 2.29 -26.27
N GLN A 121 15.68 2.07 -25.66
CA GLN A 121 14.73 3.10 -25.25
C GLN A 121 14.69 3.29 -23.73
N GLU A 122 15.76 2.96 -23.00
CA GLU A 122 15.82 2.99 -21.54
C GLU A 122 15.43 4.33 -20.92
N ALA A 123 15.72 5.44 -21.61
CA ALA A 123 15.34 6.77 -21.14
C ALA A 123 13.81 6.94 -21.13
N LYS A 124 13.12 6.43 -22.15
CA LYS A 124 11.65 6.47 -22.25
C LYS A 124 11.02 5.50 -21.25
N TRP A 125 11.47 4.26 -21.23
CA TRP A 125 10.93 3.23 -20.33
C TRP A 125 11.22 3.54 -18.86
N GLY A 126 12.38 4.10 -18.54
CA GLY A 126 12.71 4.53 -17.20
C GLY A 126 11.85 5.70 -16.71
N LYS A 127 11.47 6.64 -17.59
CA LYS A 127 10.49 7.70 -17.26
C LYS A 127 9.09 7.12 -17.04
N ILE A 128 8.65 6.17 -17.87
CA ILE A 128 7.37 5.48 -17.69
C ILE A 128 7.36 4.72 -16.35
N ASN A 129 8.44 4.01 -16.03
CA ASN A 129 8.59 3.29 -14.77
C ASN A 129 8.56 4.23 -13.56
N MET A 130 9.23 5.38 -13.65
CA MET A 130 9.19 6.43 -12.64
C MET A 130 7.77 6.96 -12.43
N MET A 131 7.05 7.31 -13.51
CA MET A 131 5.66 7.76 -13.40
C MET A 131 4.75 6.69 -12.81
N ALA A 132 4.88 5.43 -13.23
CA ALA A 132 4.12 4.33 -12.68
C ALA A 132 4.38 4.15 -11.18
N ALA A 133 5.65 4.23 -10.74
CA ALA A 133 6.02 4.15 -9.34
C ALA A 133 5.44 5.31 -8.50
N ILE A 134 5.42 6.53 -9.05
CA ILE A 134 4.76 7.69 -8.40
C ILE A 134 3.24 7.45 -8.29
N LEU A 135 2.61 6.97 -9.36
CA LEU A 135 1.17 6.65 -9.35
C LEU A 135 0.84 5.59 -8.29
N VAL A 136 1.67 4.54 -8.11
CA VAL A 136 1.49 3.55 -7.03
C VAL A 136 1.38 4.23 -5.65
N VAL A 137 2.22 5.23 -5.39
CA VAL A 137 2.21 5.96 -4.11
C VAL A 137 0.96 6.85 -4.00
N LEU A 138 0.58 7.54 -5.07
CA LEU A 138 -0.62 8.38 -5.10
C LEU A 138 -1.90 7.56 -4.89
N PHE A 139 -2.03 6.41 -5.55
CA PHE A 139 -3.15 5.48 -5.33
C PHE A 139 -3.16 4.94 -3.89
N ALA A 140 -1.99 4.66 -3.31
CA ALA A 140 -1.90 4.26 -1.90
C ALA A 140 -2.39 5.37 -0.95
N GLY A 141 -2.06 6.63 -1.25
CA GLY A 141 -2.56 7.79 -0.52
C GLY A 141 -4.07 7.97 -0.67
N LEU A 142 -4.60 7.84 -1.89
CA LEU A 142 -6.04 7.95 -2.15
C LEU A 142 -6.85 6.89 -1.40
N MET A 143 -6.38 5.63 -1.37
CA MET A 143 -7.00 4.56 -0.56
C MET A 143 -6.97 4.84 0.94
N ASN A 144 -6.03 5.66 1.42
CA ASN A 144 -5.96 6.05 2.82
C ASN A 144 -6.99 7.14 3.17
N VAL A 145 -7.40 7.94 2.19
CA VAL A 145 -8.36 9.05 2.34
C VAL A 145 -9.79 8.62 2.03
N ALA A 146 -9.99 7.59 1.20
CA ALA A 146 -11.30 6.96 1.02
C ALA A 146 -11.83 6.53 2.41
N PRO A 147 -13.07 6.90 2.79
CA PRO A 147 -13.60 6.62 4.11
C PRO A 147 -13.54 5.12 4.35
N ARG A 148 -12.63 4.71 5.22
CA ARG A 148 -12.67 3.38 5.83
C ARG A 148 -13.99 3.40 6.59
N VAL A 149 -14.96 2.58 6.19
CA VAL A 149 -16.12 2.29 7.04
C VAL A 149 -15.54 2.02 8.41
N ALA A 150 -15.87 2.89 9.36
CA ALA A 150 -15.27 2.86 10.67
C ALA A 150 -15.42 1.43 11.20
N ARG A 151 -14.35 0.85 11.73
CA ARG A 151 -14.50 -0.31 12.59
C ARG A 151 -15.47 0.15 13.66
N ASP A 152 -16.68 -0.40 13.68
CA ASP A 152 -17.57 -0.28 14.82
C ASP A 152 -16.86 -0.99 15.98
N ILE A 153 -15.95 -0.27 16.64
CA ILE A 153 -15.44 -0.65 17.94
C ILE A 153 -16.68 -0.52 18.83
N PRO A 154 -17.21 -1.62 19.40
CA PRO A 154 -18.34 -1.51 20.32
C PRO A 154 -17.86 -0.63 21.47
N ASN A 155 -18.35 0.60 21.51
CA ASN A 155 -18.07 1.50 22.60
C ASN A 155 -18.74 0.88 23.84
N SER A 156 -17.97 0.25 24.71
CA SER A 156 -18.44 -0.43 25.92
C SER A 156 -19.10 0.53 26.94
N ASP A 157 -19.24 1.81 26.60
CA ASP A 157 -19.70 2.88 27.48
C ASP A 157 -21.22 3.11 27.44
N ASN A 158 -21.95 2.52 26.48
CA ASN A 158 -23.41 2.71 26.35
C ASN A 158 -24.27 1.67 27.10
N SER A 159 -23.68 0.60 27.64
CA SER A 159 -24.45 -0.42 28.38
C SER A 159 -24.91 0.10 29.76
N SER A 160 -24.17 1.03 30.36
CA SER A 160 -24.44 1.49 31.73
C SER A 160 -25.48 2.62 31.83
N ARG A 161 -25.77 3.33 30.73
CA ARG A 161 -26.72 4.44 30.73
C ARG A 161 -28.18 4.02 30.49
N SER A 162 -28.42 2.87 29.87
CA SER A 162 -29.79 2.42 29.58
C SER A 162 -30.53 1.88 30.82
N THR A 163 -29.82 1.53 31.90
CA THR A 163 -30.41 0.91 33.10
C THR A 163 -30.83 1.92 34.17
N LEU A 164 -30.47 3.20 34.04
CA LEU A 164 -30.74 4.23 35.06
C LEU A 164 -31.98 5.10 34.78
N MET A 165 -32.74 4.83 33.71
CA MET A 165 -33.97 5.55 33.39
C MET A 165 -35.14 4.58 33.17
N ALA A 166 -35.48 3.80 34.19
CA ALA A 166 -36.82 3.23 34.31
C ALA A 166 -37.48 3.88 35.54
N PRO A 167 -38.43 4.82 35.37
CA PRO A 167 -39.26 5.24 36.47
C PRO A 167 -40.27 4.12 36.78
N GLU A 168 -40.29 3.73 38.04
CA GLU A 168 -41.31 2.88 38.64
C GLU A 168 -42.67 3.58 38.54
N THR A 169 -43.60 3.04 37.76
CA THR A 169 -45.02 3.38 37.86
C THR A 169 -45.86 2.11 37.85
N THR A 170 -46.02 1.54 39.03
CA THR A 170 -47.13 0.65 39.36
C THR A 170 -48.39 1.50 39.47
N THR A 171 -49.23 1.52 38.43
CA THR A 171 -50.58 2.09 38.51
C THR A 171 -51.58 0.99 38.85
N VAL A 172 -52.19 1.16 40.02
CA VAL A 172 -53.25 0.36 40.66
C VAL A 172 -54.55 0.35 39.84
N ASP A 173 -55.21 -0.82 39.84
CA ASP A 173 -56.51 -1.15 39.24
C ASP A 173 -57.66 -0.18 39.60
N ILE A 174 -58.47 0.19 38.60
CA ILE A 174 -59.92 0.40 38.76
C ILE A 174 -60.61 0.18 37.39
N ASN A 175 -61.34 -0.92 37.21
CA ASN A 175 -62.47 -0.91 36.28
C ASN A 175 -63.67 -1.65 36.88
N SER A 176 -64.62 -0.84 37.31
CA SER A 176 -66.02 -1.18 37.54
C SER A 176 -66.69 -1.56 36.22
N THR A 177 -67.36 -2.70 36.19
CA THR A 177 -68.50 -2.92 35.28
C THR A 177 -69.52 -3.76 36.03
N ASP A 178 -70.42 -3.03 36.67
CA ASP A 178 -71.82 -3.40 36.85
C ASP A 178 -72.42 -3.56 35.46
N GLU A 179 -73.12 -4.66 35.15
CA GLU A 179 -74.26 -4.73 34.22
C GLU A 179 -74.98 -6.10 34.33
N GLY A 180 -76.27 -6.07 34.67
CA GLY A 180 -77.31 -6.98 34.14
C GLY A 180 -77.71 -8.18 34.97
#